data_AF-A0A9D2DK50-F1
#
_entry.id   AF-A0A9D2DK50-F1
#
_cell.length_a   1.000
_cell.length_b   1.000
_cell.length_c   1.000
_cell.angle_alpha   90.00
_cell.angle_beta   90.00
_cell.angle_gamma   90.00
#
_symmetry.space_group_name_H-M   'P 1'
#
loop_
_entity.id
_entity.type
_entity.pdbx_description
1 polymer ?
#
loop_
_entity_poly.entity_id
_entity_poly.type
_entity_poly.pdbx_seq_one_letter_code
_entity_poly.pdbx_strand_id
1 'polypeptide(L)'
;MQQSSGGLIDLLLASDDFYDLLATVQYLDVIQAHSTDALDELVALEGELEMTRASLSSQMQEAEEQQAQAQAALDEANAARAELQAQIAAQAAAEAAERQAALEAAQKDQGNSFTTESGNSAPVEVPSSPNAGSVDWNMDKESFVSSWAARIDAYLAGSPLAGQGRTFAEAAWAYGVDPRFSPAISMVESTQGRYCFRPHNAWGWGNVSWSSWEEAIWDHVAGLAAGYGGQLTYAGAQKYCPPNADHWYTSVLANMQRI
;
A
#
# COMPACT_ATOMS: atom_id res chain seq x y z
N MET A 1 -62.43 -41.86 19.82
CA MET A 1 -63.68 -41.35 20.41
C MET A 1 -64.58 -40.94 19.27
N GLN A 2 -65.60 -41.76 19.00
CA GLN A 2 -66.49 -41.66 17.84
C GLN A 2 -67.85 -41.20 18.38
N GLN A 3 -68.08 -39.88 18.43
CA GLN A 3 -69.36 -39.29 18.77
C GLN A 3 -69.56 -37.99 17.98
N SER A 4 -70.24 -38.07 16.83
CA SER A 4 -70.90 -36.91 16.22
C SER A 4 -72.04 -37.28 15.26
N SER A 5 -72.23 -38.55 14.89
CA SER A 5 -73.29 -38.96 13.95
C SER A 5 -74.71 -38.94 14.52
N GLY A 6 -74.89 -38.89 15.85
CA GLY A 6 -76.20 -38.98 16.51
C GLY A 6 -77.01 -37.67 16.59
N GLY A 7 -76.37 -36.51 16.68
CA GLY A 7 -77.06 -35.22 16.90
C GLY A 7 -77.62 -34.58 15.63
N LEU A 8 -77.01 -34.85 14.47
CA LEU A 8 -77.45 -34.34 13.17
C LEU A 8 -78.77 -34.97 12.70
N ILE A 9 -78.97 -36.25 13.02
CA ILE A 9 -80.20 -36.97 12.68
C ILE A 9 -81.37 -36.46 13.53
N ASP A 10 -81.13 -36.08 14.79
CA ASP A 10 -82.16 -35.54 15.69
C ASP A 10 -82.57 -34.10 15.29
N LEU A 11 -81.62 -33.28 14.84
CA LEU A 11 -81.89 -31.93 14.30
C LEU A 11 -82.65 -31.96 12.97
N LEU A 12 -82.36 -32.95 12.12
CA LEU A 12 -83.09 -33.22 10.86
C LEU A 12 -84.51 -33.75 11.10
N LEU A 13 -84.75 -34.43 12.22
CA LEU A 13 -86.07 -34.98 12.58
C LEU A 13 -86.93 -34.00 13.39
N ALA A 14 -86.33 -32.94 13.94
CA ALA A 14 -87.00 -31.89 14.70
C ALA A 14 -87.53 -30.72 13.83
N SER A 15 -87.38 -30.80 12.50
CA SER A 15 -87.86 -29.75 11.57
C SER A 15 -89.38 -29.76 11.42
N ASP A 16 -90.05 -28.63 11.66
CA ASP A 16 -91.52 -28.54 11.69
C ASP A 16 -92.19 -28.62 10.30
N ASP A 17 -91.50 -28.22 9.24
CA ASP A 17 -91.97 -28.35 7.86
C ASP A 17 -90.84 -28.62 6.83
N PHE A 18 -91.23 -28.91 5.59
CA PHE A 18 -90.29 -29.21 4.51
C PHE A 18 -89.37 -28.03 4.15
N TYR A 19 -89.80 -26.79 4.40
CA TYR A 19 -89.00 -25.59 4.15
C TYR A 19 -87.92 -25.39 5.22
N ASP A 20 -88.23 -25.64 6.50
CA ASP A 20 -87.25 -25.62 7.61
C ASP A 20 -86.24 -26.76 7.47
N LEU A 21 -86.67 -27.94 7.00
CA LEU A 21 -85.76 -29.03 6.65
C LEU A 21 -84.80 -28.60 5.52
N LEU A 22 -85.31 -27.97 4.45
CA LEU A 22 -84.50 -27.52 3.32
C LEU A 22 -83.51 -26.40 3.72
N ALA A 23 -83.95 -25.47 4.58
CA ALA A 23 -83.12 -24.39 5.11
C ALA A 23 -82.04 -24.92 6.06
N THR A 24 -82.36 -25.90 6.90
CA THR A 24 -81.39 -26.55 7.80
C THR A 24 -80.35 -27.35 7.00
N VAL A 25 -80.78 -28.05 5.94
CA VAL A 25 -79.86 -28.75 5.01
C VAL A 25 -78.97 -27.76 4.26
N GLN A 26 -79.52 -26.67 3.72
CA GLN A 26 -78.72 -25.63 3.06
C GLN A 26 -77.76 -24.92 4.02
N TYR A 27 -78.18 -24.65 5.25
CA TYR A 27 -77.34 -24.04 6.27
C TYR A 27 -76.19 -24.96 6.70
N LEU A 28 -76.47 -26.25 6.88
CA LEU A 28 -75.44 -27.26 7.16
C LEU A 28 -74.46 -27.42 6.00
N ASP A 29 -74.94 -27.37 4.75
CA ASP A 29 -74.12 -27.41 3.54
C ASP A 29 -73.19 -26.17 3.46
N VAL A 30 -73.71 -24.97 3.72
CA VAL A 30 -72.92 -23.72 3.74
C VAL A 30 -71.89 -23.69 4.88
N ILE A 31 -72.25 -24.13 6.08
CA ILE A 31 -71.31 -24.18 7.21
C ILE A 31 -70.27 -25.28 7.01
N GLN A 32 -70.64 -26.44 6.46
CA GLN A 32 -69.67 -27.47 6.10
C GLN A 32 -68.71 -26.96 5.04
N ALA A 33 -69.21 -26.33 3.97
CA ALA A 33 -68.38 -25.73 2.92
C ALA A 33 -67.41 -24.68 3.50
N HIS A 34 -67.90 -23.71 4.28
CA HIS A 34 -67.05 -22.69 4.90
C HIS A 34 -66.05 -23.29 5.91
N SER A 35 -66.44 -24.30 6.67
CA SER A 35 -65.53 -24.98 7.60
C SER A 35 -64.47 -25.80 6.88
N THR A 36 -64.80 -26.38 5.72
CA THR A 36 -63.85 -27.08 4.85
C THR A 36 -62.88 -26.10 4.21
N ASP A 37 -63.37 -24.97 3.67
CA ASP A 37 -62.53 -23.90 3.10
C ASP A 37 -61.53 -23.34 4.12
N ALA A 38 -61.98 -23.08 5.36
CA ALA A 38 -61.12 -22.59 6.44
C ALA A 38 -60.08 -23.63 6.90
N LEU A 39 -60.41 -24.92 6.84
CA LEU A 39 -59.45 -26.00 7.10
C LEU A 39 -58.41 -26.10 5.99
N ASP A 40 -58.82 -25.97 4.73
CA ASP A 40 -57.92 -25.98 3.58
C ASP A 40 -56.96 -24.79 3.61
N GLU A 41 -57.44 -23.59 4.01
CA GLU A 41 -56.58 -22.41 4.21
C GLU A 41 -55.60 -22.58 5.37
N LEU A 42 -56.03 -23.16 6.50
CA LEU A 42 -55.13 -23.47 7.62
C LEU A 42 -54.04 -24.47 7.23
N VAL A 43 -54.40 -25.51 6.45
CA VAL A 43 -53.43 -26.50 5.94
C VAL A 43 -52.44 -25.83 4.97
N ALA A 44 -52.90 -24.90 4.12
CA ALA A 44 -52.03 -24.14 3.23
C ALA A 44 -51.04 -23.25 4.02
N LEU A 45 -51.53 -22.53 5.03
CA LEU A 45 -50.70 -21.70 5.92
C LEU A 45 -49.71 -22.53 6.74
N GLU A 46 -50.10 -23.71 7.20
CA GLU A 46 -49.21 -24.65 7.89
C GLU A 46 -48.06 -25.08 6.96
N GLY A 47 -48.37 -25.40 5.70
CA GLY A 47 -47.37 -25.72 4.67
C GLY A 47 -46.42 -24.55 4.37
N GLU A 48 -46.94 -23.32 4.23
CA GLU A 48 -46.12 -22.13 4.03
C GLU A 48 -45.21 -21.82 5.23
N LEU A 49 -45.72 -22.00 6.45
CA LEU A 49 -44.97 -21.83 7.69
C LEU A 49 -43.82 -22.84 7.77
N GLU A 50 -44.06 -24.11 7.43
CA GLU A 50 -43.02 -25.13 7.39
C GLU A 50 -41.93 -24.80 6.37
N MET A 51 -42.32 -24.41 5.15
CA MET A 51 -41.36 -23.98 4.12
C MET A 51 -40.56 -22.75 4.56
N THR A 52 -41.21 -21.77 5.19
CA THR A 52 -40.56 -20.56 5.69
C THR A 52 -39.57 -20.88 6.81
N ARG A 53 -39.94 -21.77 7.75
CA ARG A 53 -39.04 -22.23 8.82
C ARG A 53 -37.84 -22.98 8.28
N ALA A 54 -38.04 -23.86 7.29
CA ALA A 54 -36.96 -24.57 6.63
C ALA A 54 -36.01 -23.60 5.91
N SER A 55 -36.55 -22.62 5.18
CA SER A 55 -35.75 -21.59 4.50
C SER A 55 -34.97 -20.72 5.48
N LEU A 56 -35.63 -20.25 6.56
CA LEU A 56 -34.98 -19.45 7.58
C LEU A 56 -33.83 -20.21 8.27
N SER A 57 -34.06 -21.49 8.61
CA SER A 57 -33.01 -22.34 9.18
C SER A 57 -31.81 -22.47 8.23
N SER A 58 -32.05 -22.64 6.94
CA SER A 58 -30.98 -22.72 5.94
C SER A 58 -30.22 -21.40 5.83
N GLN A 59 -30.92 -20.26 5.81
CA GLN A 59 -30.31 -18.93 5.73
C GLN A 59 -29.51 -18.58 6.98
N MET A 60 -29.99 -18.98 8.17
CA MET A 60 -29.25 -18.79 9.42
C MET A 60 -27.94 -19.57 9.41
N GLN A 61 -27.97 -20.84 8.98
CA GLN A 61 -26.76 -21.66 8.86
C GLN A 61 -25.77 -21.04 7.88
N GLU A 62 -26.25 -20.61 6.70
CA GLU A 62 -25.41 -19.94 5.71
C GLU A 62 -24.79 -18.64 6.25
N ALA A 63 -25.56 -17.83 6.98
CA ALA A 63 -25.08 -16.60 7.59
C ALA A 63 -24.02 -16.87 8.68
N GLU A 64 -24.19 -17.91 9.49
CA GLU A 64 -23.19 -18.33 10.49
C GLU A 64 -21.90 -18.81 9.82
N GLU A 65 -22.00 -19.60 8.75
CA GLU A 65 -20.85 -20.04 7.95
C GLU A 65 -20.12 -18.85 7.30
N GLN A 66 -20.86 -17.91 6.71
CA GLN A 66 -20.30 -16.68 6.13
C GLN A 66 -19.63 -15.81 7.20
N GLN A 67 -20.23 -15.68 8.38
CA GLN A 67 -19.63 -14.93 9.50
C GLN A 67 -18.33 -15.58 9.96
N ALA A 68 -18.30 -16.91 10.09
CA ALA A 68 -17.10 -17.64 10.47
C ALA A 68 -15.98 -17.49 9.42
N GLN A 69 -16.33 -17.57 8.13
CA GLN A 69 -15.39 -17.34 7.03
C GLN A 69 -14.85 -15.91 7.02
N ALA A 70 -15.72 -14.91 7.21
CA ALA A 70 -15.31 -13.51 7.27
C ALA A 70 -14.38 -13.23 8.46
N GLN A 71 -14.67 -13.81 9.62
CA GLN A 71 -13.80 -13.69 10.79
C GLN A 71 -12.42 -14.33 10.55
N ALA A 72 -12.39 -15.54 9.98
CA ALA A 72 -11.13 -16.20 9.64
C ALA A 72 -10.31 -15.38 8.63
N ALA A 73 -10.94 -14.80 7.61
CA ALA A 73 -10.27 -13.95 6.62
C ALA A 73 -9.71 -12.65 7.24
N LEU A 74 -10.43 -12.04 8.19
CA LEU A 74 -9.92 -10.87 8.93
C LEU A 74 -8.71 -11.22 9.79
N ASP A 75 -8.75 -12.35 10.48
CA ASP A 75 -7.65 -12.81 11.33
C ASP A 75 -6.40 -13.13 10.49
N GLU A 76 -6.58 -13.76 9.32
CA GLU A 76 -5.50 -14.00 8.35
C GLU A 76 -4.90 -12.68 7.83
N ALA A 77 -5.75 -11.72 7.42
CA ALA A 77 -5.29 -10.42 6.93
C ALA A 77 -4.52 -9.63 8.01
N ASN A 78 -4.99 -9.70 9.27
CA ASN A 78 -4.31 -9.07 10.40
C ASN A 78 -2.96 -9.73 10.69
N ALA A 79 -2.89 -11.07 10.65
CA ALA A 79 -1.64 -11.80 10.81
C ALA A 79 -0.63 -11.47 9.70
N ALA A 80 -1.07 -11.46 8.43
CA ALA A 80 -0.24 -11.10 7.29
C ALA A 80 0.29 -9.66 7.40
N ARG A 81 -0.57 -8.71 7.84
CA ARG A 81 -0.15 -7.33 8.09
C ARG A 81 0.87 -7.24 9.22
N ALA A 82 0.68 -7.96 10.32
CA ALA A 82 1.61 -7.97 11.44
C ALA A 82 2.98 -8.54 11.03
N GLU A 83 2.99 -9.60 10.23
CA GLU A 83 4.23 -10.18 9.69
C GLU A 83 4.94 -9.20 8.76
N LEU A 84 4.22 -8.58 7.82
CA LEU A 84 4.79 -7.56 6.93
C LEU A 84 5.37 -6.38 7.72
N GLN A 85 4.66 -5.91 8.74
CA GLN A 85 5.14 -4.84 9.62
C GLN A 85 6.42 -5.25 10.36
N ALA A 86 6.50 -6.49 10.84
CA ALA A 86 7.70 -7.02 11.48
C ALA A 86 8.88 -7.11 10.49
N GLN A 87 8.64 -7.54 9.25
CA GLN A 87 9.66 -7.58 8.20
C GLN A 87 10.17 -6.18 7.85
N ILE A 88 9.28 -5.20 7.68
CA ILE A 88 9.66 -3.79 7.42
C ILE A 88 10.48 -3.23 8.58
N ALA A 89 10.07 -3.49 9.83
CA ALA A 89 10.80 -3.04 11.01
C ALA A 89 12.18 -3.70 11.12
N ALA A 90 12.29 -4.99 10.83
CA ALA A 90 13.56 -5.70 10.82
C ALA A 90 14.51 -5.17 9.73
N GLN A 91 14.00 -4.92 8.53
CA GLN A 91 14.78 -4.33 7.44
C GLN A 91 15.25 -2.91 7.80
N ALA A 92 14.37 -2.07 8.35
CA ALA A 92 14.73 -0.72 8.78
C ALA A 92 15.78 -0.73 9.90
N ALA A 93 15.68 -1.67 10.84
CA ALA A 93 16.66 -1.84 11.91
C ALA A 93 18.03 -2.31 11.37
N ALA A 94 18.03 -3.26 10.43
CA ALA A 94 19.25 -3.72 9.77
C ALA A 94 19.94 -2.57 9.01
N GLU A 95 19.19 -1.81 8.21
CA GLU A 95 19.73 -0.66 7.47
C GLU A 95 20.23 0.43 8.43
N ALA A 96 19.53 0.70 9.54
CA ALA A 96 20.01 1.64 10.55
C ALA A 96 21.34 1.19 11.20
N ALA A 97 21.50 -0.11 11.46
CA ALA A 97 22.74 -0.66 12.01
C ALA A 97 23.90 -0.56 11.00
N GLU A 98 23.66 -0.86 9.73
CA GLU A 98 24.67 -0.71 8.67
C GLU A 98 25.11 0.74 8.51
N ARG A 99 24.16 1.69 8.51
CA ARG A 99 24.47 3.13 8.48
C ARG A 99 25.32 3.56 9.66
N GLN A 100 24.99 3.12 10.86
CA GLN A 100 25.76 3.43 12.06
C GLN A 100 27.19 2.86 11.98
N ALA A 101 27.34 1.62 11.54
CA ALA A 101 28.65 1.00 11.35
C ALA A 101 29.50 1.73 10.30
N ALA A 102 28.90 2.15 9.18
CA ALA A 102 29.58 2.93 8.15
C ALA A 102 30.05 4.30 8.68
N LEU A 103 29.24 4.97 9.49
CA LEU A 103 29.61 6.23 10.16
C LEU A 103 30.79 6.02 11.12
N GLU A 104 30.76 4.99 11.95
CA GLU A 104 31.85 4.66 12.89
C GLU A 104 33.15 4.25 12.19
N ALA A 105 33.05 3.56 11.05
CA ALA A 105 34.19 3.22 10.22
C ALA A 105 34.81 4.48 9.60
N ALA A 106 34.00 5.32 8.95
CA ALA A 106 34.45 6.56 8.31
C ALA A 106 35.00 7.59 9.30
N GLN A 107 34.52 7.60 10.55
CA GLN A 107 35.01 8.50 11.61
C GLN A 107 36.51 8.34 11.88
N LYS A 108 37.06 7.14 11.69
CA LYS A 108 38.50 6.87 11.89
C LYS A 108 39.37 7.50 10.81
N ASP A 109 38.80 7.67 9.62
CA ASP A 109 39.48 8.20 8.43
C ASP A 109 38.98 9.62 8.08
N GLN A 110 38.25 10.28 8.97
CA GLN A 110 37.70 11.61 8.72
C GLN A 110 38.82 12.60 8.36
N GLY A 111 38.67 13.29 7.22
CA GLY A 111 39.67 14.21 6.71
C GLY A 111 40.77 13.57 5.86
N ASN A 112 40.82 12.23 5.76
CA ASN A 112 41.59 11.54 4.73
C ASN A 112 40.82 11.57 3.40
N SER A 113 41.41 10.98 2.36
CA SER A 113 40.79 10.82 1.05
C SER A 113 40.68 9.36 0.64
N PHE A 114 39.64 9.02 -0.11
CA PHE A 114 39.47 7.72 -0.76
C PHE A 114 39.41 7.89 -2.28
N THR A 115 39.53 6.78 -3.00
CA THR A 115 39.44 6.75 -4.47
C THR A 115 38.06 6.26 -4.88
N THR A 116 37.37 7.02 -5.73
CA THR A 116 36.09 6.62 -6.33
C THR A 116 36.31 5.59 -7.45
N GLU A 117 35.26 4.90 -7.88
CA GLU A 117 35.37 3.92 -8.99
C GLU A 117 35.81 4.56 -10.31
N SER A 118 35.49 5.84 -10.50
CA SER A 118 35.94 6.63 -11.65
C SER A 118 37.42 7.05 -11.57
N GLY A 119 38.11 6.73 -10.47
CA GLY A 119 39.52 7.00 -10.24
C GLY A 119 39.83 8.37 -9.64
N ASN A 120 38.81 9.14 -9.26
CA ASN A 120 38.98 10.44 -8.62
C ASN A 120 39.26 10.29 -7.12
N SER A 121 39.93 11.29 -6.54
CA SER A 121 40.13 11.37 -5.10
C SER A 121 39.06 12.24 -4.47
N ALA A 122 38.40 11.72 -3.44
CA ALA A 122 37.36 12.43 -2.69
C ALA A 122 37.69 12.42 -1.18
N PRO A 123 37.41 13.51 -0.44
CA PRO A 123 37.59 13.52 1.00
C PRO A 123 36.56 12.60 1.68
N VAL A 124 36.97 11.93 2.76
CA VAL A 124 36.07 11.21 3.66
C VAL A 124 35.38 12.24 4.55
N GLU A 125 34.08 12.44 4.34
CA GLU A 125 33.26 13.34 5.14
C GLU A 125 32.26 12.57 5.99
N VAL A 126 32.22 12.86 7.30
CA VAL A 126 31.21 12.30 8.20
C VAL A 126 30.10 13.32 8.41
N PRO A 127 28.83 12.95 8.19
CA PRO A 127 27.69 13.84 8.38
C PRO A 127 27.45 14.17 9.86
N SER A 128 26.80 15.30 10.10
CA SER A 128 26.43 15.75 11.45
C SER A 128 25.23 14.98 12.05
N SER A 129 24.43 14.34 11.19
CA SER A 129 23.29 13.49 11.54
C SER A 129 23.39 12.15 10.82
N PRO A 130 22.86 11.04 11.36
CA PRO A 130 22.81 9.76 10.66
C PRO A 130 21.75 9.71 9.53
N ASN A 131 20.98 10.79 9.32
CA ASN A 131 20.03 10.90 8.22
C ASN A 131 20.06 12.29 7.57
N ALA A 132 19.64 12.39 6.30
CA ALA A 132 19.45 13.67 5.63
C ALA A 132 18.07 14.30 5.92
N GLY A 133 17.21 13.63 6.68
CA GLY A 133 15.80 14.00 6.84
C GLY A 133 14.93 13.53 5.67
N SER A 134 13.61 13.53 5.85
CA SER A 134 12.64 13.05 4.85
C SER A 134 12.33 14.11 3.79
N VAL A 135 12.07 13.66 2.56
CA VAL A 135 11.54 14.50 1.48
C VAL A 135 10.03 14.55 1.60
N ASP A 136 9.46 15.75 1.61
CA ASP A 136 8.00 15.92 1.57
C ASP A 136 7.49 15.82 0.13
N TRP A 137 6.72 14.78 -0.13
CA TRP A 137 6.09 14.50 -1.43
C TRP A 137 4.62 14.96 -1.47
N ASN A 138 4.06 15.48 -0.37
CA ASN A 138 2.66 15.89 -0.27
C ASN A 138 2.43 17.33 -0.75
N MET A 139 3.13 17.74 -1.78
CA MET A 139 2.99 19.06 -2.41
C MET A 139 2.80 18.92 -3.92
N ASP A 140 2.33 19.98 -4.57
CA ASP A 140 2.24 19.97 -6.02
C ASP A 140 3.64 20.00 -6.66
N LYS A 141 3.71 19.53 -7.91
CA LYS A 141 4.95 19.41 -8.66
C LYS A 141 5.72 20.73 -8.74
N GLU A 142 5.05 21.85 -8.99
CA GLU A 142 5.76 23.12 -9.20
C GLU A 142 6.33 23.65 -7.89
N SER A 143 5.60 23.52 -6.78
CA SER A 143 6.11 23.84 -5.43
C SER A 143 7.30 22.95 -5.05
N PHE A 144 7.23 21.65 -5.34
CA PHE A 144 8.35 20.72 -5.16
C PHE A 144 9.56 21.16 -5.98
N VAL A 145 9.38 21.34 -7.29
CA VAL A 145 10.46 21.69 -8.21
C VAL A 145 11.07 23.02 -7.83
N SER A 146 10.27 24.05 -7.55
CA SER A 146 10.76 25.38 -7.20
C SER A 146 11.58 25.38 -5.90
N SER A 147 11.08 24.70 -4.85
CA SER A 147 11.77 24.64 -3.56
C SER A 147 13.09 23.88 -3.63
N TRP A 148 13.12 22.73 -4.30
CA TRP A 148 14.33 21.93 -4.46
C TRP A 148 15.31 22.54 -5.47
N ALA A 149 14.82 23.14 -6.56
CA ALA A 149 15.68 23.80 -7.53
C ALA A 149 16.53 24.88 -6.88
N ALA A 150 15.93 25.75 -6.06
CA ALA A 150 16.65 26.82 -5.38
C ALA A 150 17.75 26.29 -4.44
N ARG A 151 17.47 25.22 -3.69
CA ARG A 151 18.42 24.58 -2.77
C ARG A 151 19.58 23.94 -3.52
N ILE A 152 19.27 23.20 -4.59
CA ILE A 152 20.27 22.53 -5.41
C ILE A 152 21.12 23.55 -6.17
N ASP A 153 20.53 24.63 -6.71
CA ASP A 153 21.29 25.69 -7.37
C ASP A 153 22.26 26.40 -6.42
N ALA A 154 21.82 26.66 -5.18
CA ALA A 154 22.69 27.22 -4.16
C ALA A 154 23.87 26.28 -3.86
N TYR A 155 23.62 24.98 -3.77
CA TYR A 155 24.65 23.97 -3.55
C TYR A 155 25.62 23.81 -4.73
N LEU A 156 25.13 23.93 -5.97
CA LEU A 156 25.90 23.78 -7.20
C LEU A 156 26.62 25.07 -7.63
N ALA A 157 26.42 26.19 -6.92
CA ALA A 157 26.92 27.50 -7.31
C ALA A 157 28.44 27.48 -7.56
N GLY A 158 28.84 28.00 -8.73
CA GLY A 158 30.25 28.09 -9.13
C GLY A 158 30.87 26.79 -9.64
N SER A 159 30.11 25.70 -9.74
CA SER A 159 30.52 24.45 -10.40
C SER A 159 30.12 24.41 -11.88
N PRO A 160 30.65 23.45 -12.67
CA PRO A 160 30.16 23.17 -14.02
C PRO A 160 28.67 22.80 -14.11
N LEU A 161 28.07 22.32 -13.02
CA LEU A 161 26.63 22.01 -12.91
C LEU A 161 25.79 23.21 -12.42
N ALA A 162 26.38 24.40 -12.23
CA ALA A 162 25.62 25.56 -11.76
C ALA A 162 24.44 25.90 -12.68
N GLY A 163 23.27 26.16 -12.08
CA GLY A 163 22.02 26.45 -12.80
C GLY A 163 21.20 25.21 -13.18
N GLN A 164 21.66 24.00 -12.86
CA GLN A 164 20.95 22.75 -13.14
C GLN A 164 19.97 22.33 -12.04
N GLY A 165 19.76 23.14 -11.00
CA GLY A 165 18.92 22.80 -9.86
C GLY A 165 17.49 22.43 -10.27
N ARG A 166 16.91 23.17 -11.22
CA ARG A 166 15.58 22.83 -11.77
C ARG A 166 15.58 21.48 -12.48
N THR A 167 16.57 21.20 -13.31
CA THR A 167 16.71 19.92 -14.02
C THR A 167 16.77 18.74 -13.05
N PHE A 168 17.58 18.84 -11.99
CA PHE A 168 17.65 17.82 -10.94
C PHE A 168 16.31 17.63 -10.23
N ALA A 169 15.65 18.73 -9.84
CA ALA A 169 14.38 18.65 -9.12
C ALA A 169 13.25 18.07 -9.99
N GLU A 170 13.21 18.41 -11.29
CA GLU A 170 12.23 17.85 -12.23
C GLU A 170 12.47 16.35 -12.48
N ALA A 171 13.73 15.93 -12.65
CA ALA A 171 14.07 14.51 -12.80
C ALA A 171 13.77 13.72 -11.52
N ALA A 172 14.11 14.28 -10.36
CA ALA A 172 13.82 13.68 -9.05
C ALA A 172 12.32 13.48 -8.85
N TRP A 173 11.50 14.48 -9.19
CA TRP A 173 10.05 14.36 -9.18
C TRP A 173 9.54 13.27 -10.12
N ALA A 174 10.05 13.25 -11.36
CA ALA A 174 9.58 12.31 -12.37
C ALA A 174 9.86 10.84 -12.01
N TYR A 175 10.96 10.56 -11.31
CA TYR A 175 11.38 9.20 -10.99
C TYR A 175 11.24 8.82 -9.51
N GLY A 176 10.73 9.71 -8.65
CA GLY A 176 10.57 9.44 -7.23
C GLY A 176 11.90 9.28 -6.47
N VAL A 177 12.93 10.01 -6.90
CA VAL A 177 14.28 9.96 -6.32
C VAL A 177 14.45 11.10 -5.33
N ASP A 178 15.19 10.90 -4.23
CA ASP A 178 15.56 11.99 -3.34
C ASP A 178 16.32 13.08 -4.15
N PRO A 179 15.79 14.32 -4.21
CA PRO A 179 16.37 15.39 -5.02
C PRO A 179 17.80 15.76 -4.64
N ARG A 180 18.26 15.38 -3.45
CA ARG A 180 19.62 15.63 -2.96
C ARG A 180 20.61 14.56 -3.43
N PHE A 181 20.13 13.35 -3.73
CA PHE A 181 20.99 12.18 -3.90
C PHE A 181 21.92 12.32 -5.12
N SER A 182 21.36 12.61 -6.29
CA SER A 182 22.17 12.76 -7.50
C SER A 182 23.12 13.97 -7.47
N PRO A 183 22.73 15.17 -7.00
CA PRO A 183 23.68 16.26 -6.80
C PRO A 183 24.80 15.93 -5.79
N ALA A 184 24.48 15.23 -4.70
CA ALA A 184 25.47 14.83 -3.69
C ALA A 184 26.50 13.85 -4.27
N ILE A 185 26.06 12.83 -5.02
CA ILE A 185 26.99 11.92 -5.73
C ILE A 185 27.90 12.71 -6.67
N SER A 186 27.38 13.70 -7.40
CA SER A 186 28.22 14.49 -8.33
C SER A 186 29.39 15.20 -7.66
N MET A 187 29.20 15.64 -6.40
CA MET A 187 30.28 16.23 -5.59
C MET A 187 31.34 15.22 -5.25
N VAL A 188 30.93 14.05 -4.74
CA VAL A 188 31.84 12.98 -4.34
C VAL A 188 32.61 12.44 -5.55
N GLU A 189 31.94 12.26 -6.69
CA GLU A 189 32.50 11.59 -7.85
C GLU A 189 33.35 12.51 -8.74
N SER A 190 33.08 13.82 -8.81
CA SER A 190 33.78 14.70 -9.74
C SER A 190 33.86 16.16 -9.30
N THR A 191 33.58 16.45 -8.02
CA THR A 191 33.46 17.82 -7.51
C THR A 191 32.46 18.64 -8.33
N GLN A 192 31.25 18.10 -8.50
CA GLN A 192 30.13 18.68 -9.24
C GLN A 192 30.47 18.94 -10.72
N GLY A 193 31.13 17.99 -11.36
CA GLY A 193 31.45 18.02 -12.79
C GLY A 193 32.79 18.69 -13.14
N ARG A 194 33.60 19.08 -12.16
CA ARG A 194 34.94 19.67 -12.42
C ARG A 194 35.93 18.65 -12.96
N TYR A 195 35.87 17.43 -12.46
CA TYR A 195 36.80 16.35 -12.78
C TYR A 195 36.08 15.14 -13.34
N CYS A 196 35.37 15.32 -14.45
CA CYS A 196 34.70 14.20 -15.11
C CYS A 196 35.70 13.30 -15.83
N PHE A 197 35.59 11.98 -15.64
CA PHE A 197 36.38 11.01 -16.42
C PHE A 197 35.93 10.91 -17.88
N ARG A 198 34.69 11.35 -18.18
CA ARG A 198 34.07 11.41 -19.52
C ARG A 198 33.20 12.66 -19.70
N PRO A 199 32.99 13.16 -20.92
CA PRO A 199 32.14 14.33 -21.17
C PRO A 199 30.75 14.21 -20.53
N HIS A 200 30.37 15.25 -19.77
CA HIS A 200 29.13 15.36 -19.02
C HIS A 200 28.84 14.21 -18.02
N ASN A 201 29.87 13.49 -17.58
CA ASN A 201 29.72 12.41 -16.61
C ASN A 201 30.23 12.81 -15.23
N ALA A 202 29.37 13.46 -14.45
CA ALA A 202 29.70 13.95 -13.12
C ALA A 202 29.66 12.87 -12.03
N TRP A 203 29.19 11.66 -12.33
CA TRP A 203 28.88 10.63 -11.33
C TRP A 203 29.74 9.37 -11.45
N GLY A 204 30.70 9.31 -12.37
CA GLY A 204 31.44 8.05 -12.59
C GLY A 204 30.56 6.95 -13.19
N TRP A 205 29.44 7.31 -13.82
CA TRP A 205 28.39 6.37 -14.17
C TRP A 205 28.70 5.63 -15.48
N GLY A 206 28.86 4.32 -15.40
CA GLY A 206 29.13 3.47 -16.56
C GLY A 206 30.35 3.91 -17.37
N ASN A 207 30.43 3.49 -18.64
CA ASN A 207 31.47 3.92 -19.56
C ASN A 207 30.91 4.86 -20.63
N VAL A 208 30.08 5.83 -20.21
CA VAL A 208 29.25 6.65 -21.10
C VAL A 208 29.60 8.14 -21.06
N SER A 209 29.19 8.86 -22.09
CA SER A 209 29.31 10.30 -22.23
C SER A 209 28.01 10.84 -22.78
N TRP A 210 27.64 12.06 -22.40
CA TRP A 210 26.42 12.71 -22.87
C TRP A 210 26.74 14.01 -23.61
N SER A 211 25.76 14.49 -24.37
CA SER A 211 25.91 15.71 -25.16
C SER A 211 25.66 16.97 -24.33
N SER A 212 24.98 16.84 -23.19
CA SER A 212 24.62 17.95 -22.28
C SER A 212 24.50 17.48 -20.83
N TRP A 213 24.53 18.43 -19.89
CA TRP A 213 24.24 18.14 -18.48
C TRP A 213 22.80 17.70 -18.28
N GLU A 214 21.86 18.30 -18.99
CA GLU A 214 20.44 17.99 -18.87
C GLU A 214 20.16 16.52 -19.21
N GLU A 215 20.67 16.06 -20.36
CA GLU A 215 20.57 14.64 -20.76
C GLU A 215 21.18 13.72 -19.70
N ALA A 216 22.38 14.05 -19.20
CA ALA A 216 23.09 13.24 -18.24
C ALA A 216 22.37 13.17 -16.87
N ILE A 217 21.79 14.28 -16.40
CA ILE A 217 21.03 14.36 -15.16
C ILE A 217 19.80 13.46 -15.24
N TRP A 218 19.02 13.57 -16.32
CA TRP A 218 17.81 12.77 -16.51
C TRP A 218 18.14 11.27 -16.56
N ASP A 219 19.17 10.88 -17.30
CA ASP A 219 19.59 9.47 -17.41
C ASP A 219 20.13 8.92 -16.09
N HIS A 220 20.96 9.68 -15.38
CA HIS A 220 21.50 9.25 -14.10
C HIS A 220 20.43 9.11 -13.02
N VAL A 221 19.50 10.08 -12.91
CA VAL A 221 18.39 10.00 -11.93
C VAL A 221 17.46 8.81 -12.25
N ALA A 222 17.17 8.56 -13.54
CA ALA A 222 16.42 7.37 -13.94
C ALA A 222 17.14 6.07 -13.52
N GLY A 223 18.47 6.02 -13.72
CA GLY A 223 19.32 4.92 -13.30
C GLY A 223 19.33 4.67 -11.79
N LEU A 224 19.32 5.74 -10.97
CA LEU A 224 19.19 5.63 -9.52
C LEU A 224 17.84 5.07 -9.09
N ALA A 225 16.74 5.48 -9.73
CA ALA A 225 15.42 4.93 -9.45
C ALA A 225 15.37 3.43 -9.78
N ALA A 226 15.82 3.04 -10.97
CA ALA A 226 15.76 1.65 -11.44
C ALA A 226 16.74 0.72 -10.70
N GLY A 227 17.94 1.22 -10.38
CA GLY A 227 19.05 0.40 -9.91
C GLY A 227 19.36 0.47 -8.41
N TYR A 228 18.85 1.51 -7.73
CA TYR A 228 19.24 1.86 -6.35
C TYR A 228 18.04 2.23 -5.46
N GLY A 229 16.81 2.21 -5.99
CA GLY A 229 15.60 2.53 -5.22
C GLY A 229 15.39 4.02 -4.95
N GLY A 230 16.18 4.89 -5.56
CA GLY A 230 16.00 6.34 -5.50
C GLY A 230 16.36 7.02 -4.17
N GLN A 231 16.96 6.30 -3.22
CA GLN A 231 17.39 6.83 -1.92
C GLN A 231 18.83 6.36 -1.62
N LEU A 232 19.53 7.10 -0.76
CA LEU A 232 20.86 6.67 -0.30
C LEU A 232 20.73 5.53 0.72
N THR A 233 21.17 4.34 0.33
CA THR A 233 21.24 3.15 1.20
C THR A 233 22.68 2.64 1.26
N TYR A 234 23.03 1.92 2.33
CA TYR A 234 24.37 1.35 2.44
C TYR A 234 24.62 0.26 1.39
N ALA A 235 23.63 -0.62 1.15
CA ALA A 235 23.68 -1.58 0.05
C ALA A 235 23.87 -0.91 -1.32
N GLY A 236 23.26 0.26 -1.53
CA GLY A 236 23.50 1.09 -2.72
C GLY A 236 24.97 1.54 -2.83
N ALA A 237 25.57 1.99 -1.74
CA ALA A 237 26.99 2.36 -1.70
C ALA A 237 27.92 1.18 -2.00
N GLN A 238 27.63 -0.02 -1.48
CA GLN A 238 28.39 -1.24 -1.79
C GLN A 238 28.34 -1.61 -3.28
N LYS A 239 27.23 -1.29 -3.96
CA LYS A 239 27.11 -1.48 -5.41
C LYS A 239 27.81 -0.37 -6.20
N TYR A 240 27.78 0.86 -5.71
CA TYR A 240 28.29 2.04 -6.41
C TYR A 240 29.82 2.18 -6.28
N CYS A 241 30.38 1.98 -5.08
CA CYS A 241 31.79 2.10 -4.79
C CYS A 241 32.27 1.00 -3.82
N PRO A 242 32.30 -0.29 -4.26
CA PRO A 242 32.53 -1.44 -3.40
C PRO A 242 33.79 -1.41 -2.51
N PRO A 243 34.98 -0.97 -2.97
CA PRO A 243 36.18 -0.99 -2.12
C PRO A 243 36.16 0.08 -1.03
N ASN A 244 35.34 1.14 -1.18
CA ASN A 244 35.29 2.29 -0.28
C ASN A 244 33.85 2.65 0.13
N ALA A 245 32.96 1.66 0.23
CA ALA A 245 31.53 1.86 0.41
C ALA A 245 31.18 2.70 1.65
N ASP A 246 31.87 2.49 2.77
CA ASP A 246 31.70 3.26 4.01
C ASP A 246 32.03 4.75 3.79
N HIS A 247 33.18 5.03 3.18
CA HIS A 247 33.64 6.39 2.90
C HIS A 247 32.74 7.09 1.89
N TRP A 248 32.32 6.38 0.84
CA TRP A 248 31.41 6.89 -0.17
C TRP A 248 30.03 7.19 0.43
N TYR A 249 29.45 6.24 1.16
CA TYR A 249 28.14 6.38 1.80
C TYR A 249 28.08 7.63 2.69
N THR A 250 29.05 7.75 3.59
CA THR A 250 29.10 8.85 4.56
C THR A 250 29.35 10.19 3.89
N SER A 251 30.21 10.24 2.87
CA SER A 251 30.49 11.47 2.12
C SER A 251 29.30 11.93 1.28
N VAL A 252 28.56 11.00 0.66
CA VAL A 252 27.30 11.34 -0.03
C VAL A 252 26.26 11.84 0.98
N LEU A 253 26.10 11.17 2.12
CA LEU A 253 25.18 11.59 3.18
C LEU A 253 25.51 13.00 3.72
N ALA A 254 26.79 13.29 3.93
CA ALA A 254 27.27 14.61 4.37
C ALA A 254 26.91 15.69 3.35
N ASN A 255 27.04 15.40 2.05
CA ASN A 255 26.67 16.34 1.00
C ASN A 255 25.15 16.48 0.83
N MET A 256 24.37 15.41 1.03
CA MET A 256 22.90 15.53 1.08
C MET A 256 22.42 16.45 2.21
N GLN A 257 23.09 16.49 3.36
CA GLN A 257 22.76 17.39 4.47
C GLN A 257 23.07 18.87 4.19
N ARG A 258 23.92 19.16 3.21
CA ARG A 258 24.27 20.53 2.82
C ARG A 258 23.28 21.15 1.84
N ILE A 259 22.39 20.34 1.24
CA ILE A 259 21.35 20.73 0.29
C ILE A 259 20.02 20.91 1.04
#